data_AF-A0A9X5BDT4-F1
#
_entry.id   AF-A0A9X5BDT4-F1
#
_cell.length_a   1.000
_cell.length_b   1.000
_cell.length_c   1.000
_cell.angle_alpha   90.00
_cell.angle_beta   90.00
_cell.angle_gamma   90.00
#
_symmetry.space_group_name_H-M   'P 1'
#
loop_
_entity.id
_entity.type
_entity.pdbx_description
1 polymer ?
#
loop_
_entity_poly.entity_id
_entity_poly.type
_entity_poly.pdbx_seq_one_letter_code
_entity_poly.pdbx_strand_id
1 'polypeptide(L)'
;RLQAYAAIRQRIDMNIVLGRLDRAETGKYIAAHLAYSGAGKEIFTSGAEDEVYKISAGIPRMINRICEKTLMYACQQQKRLADERMVRFVADHEMLGGAG
;
A
#
# COMPACT_ATOMS: atom_id res chain seq x y z
N ARG A 1 27.74 -17.92 -2.89
CA ARG A 1 28.35 -16.88 -2.02
C ARG A 1 27.74 -15.53 -2.42
N LEU A 2 26.92 -14.95 -1.53
CA LEU A 2 26.30 -13.61 -1.54
C LEU A 2 25.55 -13.13 -2.80
N GLN A 3 24.36 -13.71 -3.05
CA GLN A 3 23.23 -12.96 -3.64
C GLN A 3 22.54 -12.18 -2.52
N ALA A 4 23.20 -11.13 -2.05
CA ALA A 4 22.59 -10.14 -1.17
C ALA A 4 22.91 -8.78 -1.80
N TYR A 5 22.03 -7.79 -1.62
CA TYR A 5 22.22 -6.37 -1.98
C TYR A 5 21.61 -5.81 -3.28
N ALA A 6 20.69 -6.50 -3.95
CA ALA A 6 19.77 -5.82 -4.90
C ALA A 6 18.48 -5.31 -4.23
N ALA A 7 18.02 -5.96 -3.15
CA ALA A 7 16.75 -5.64 -2.49
C ALA A 7 16.83 -4.54 -1.40
N ILE A 8 18.02 -4.01 -1.11
CA ILE A 8 18.22 -3.01 -0.03
C ILE A 8 18.37 -1.57 -0.57
N ARG A 9 18.76 -1.39 -1.84
CA ARG A 9 19.01 -0.05 -2.42
C ARG A 9 17.76 0.78 -2.70
N GLN A 10 16.61 0.17 -3.00
CA GLN A 10 15.36 0.93 -3.22
C GLN A 10 14.70 1.46 -1.94
N ARG A 11 15.19 1.06 -0.76
CA ARG A 11 14.60 1.46 0.53
C ARG A 11 15.18 2.76 1.10
N ILE A 12 16.32 3.23 0.58
CA ILE A 12 17.05 4.39 1.14
C ILE A 12 16.70 5.69 0.38
N ASP A 13 16.54 5.63 -0.94
CA ASP A 13 16.29 6.81 -1.78
C ASP A 13 14.92 7.48 -1.53
N MET A 14 13.88 6.69 -1.25
CA MET A 14 12.54 7.20 -0.94
C MET A 14 12.40 7.79 0.47
N ASN A 15 13.34 7.50 1.37
CA ASN A 15 13.25 7.89 2.78
C ASN A 15 13.85 9.28 3.06
N ILE A 16 14.46 9.92 2.06
CA ILE A 16 15.17 11.20 2.23
C ILE A 16 14.39 12.40 1.65
N VAL A 17 13.36 12.19 0.80
CA VAL A 17 12.74 13.31 0.05
C VAL A 17 11.25 13.56 0.35
N LEU A 18 10.46 12.56 0.75
CA LEU A 18 9.02 12.76 0.95
C LEU A 18 8.68 12.84 2.44
N GLY A 19 8.36 14.05 2.89
CA GLY A 19 7.52 14.26 4.07
C GLY A 19 6.19 13.50 3.92
N ARG A 20 5.34 13.54 4.95
CA ARG A 20 4.00 12.91 4.87
C ARG A 20 3.32 13.31 3.56
N LEU A 21 2.96 12.32 2.75
CA LEU A 21 2.25 12.54 1.50
C LEU A 21 0.88 13.14 1.82
N ASP A 22 0.41 14.09 1.03
CA ASP A 22 -0.99 14.47 1.08
C ASP A 22 -1.88 13.40 0.43
N ARG A 23 -3.20 13.62 0.43
CA ARG A 23 -4.15 12.67 -0.17
C ARG A 23 -3.92 12.48 -1.68
N ALA A 24 -3.67 13.56 -2.41
CA ALA A 24 -3.48 13.49 -3.86
C ALA A 24 -2.16 12.78 -4.20
N GLU A 25 -1.11 13.06 -3.44
CA GLU A 25 0.19 12.38 -3.52
C GLU A 25 0.09 10.90 -3.14
N THR A 26 -0.73 10.56 -2.13
CA THR A 26 -0.97 9.16 -1.74
C THR A 26 -1.62 8.38 -2.88
N GLY A 27 -2.62 8.94 -3.56
CA GLY A 27 -3.24 8.29 -4.72
C GLY A 27 -2.25 8.11 -5.88
N LYS A 28 -1.48 9.17 -6.20
CA LYS A 28 -0.41 9.10 -7.21
C LYS A 28 0.65 8.05 -6.86
N TYR A 29 1.02 7.97 -5.59
CA TYR A 29 2.00 7.00 -5.07
C TYR A 29 1.50 5.57 -5.27
N ILE A 30 0.26 5.28 -4.88
CA ILE A 30 -0.37 3.97 -5.07
C ILE A 30 -0.43 3.62 -6.56
N ALA A 31 -0.92 4.55 -7.40
CA ALA A 31 -1.03 4.33 -8.85
C ALA A 31 0.33 4.09 -9.51
N ALA A 32 1.37 4.85 -9.15
CA ALA A 32 2.72 4.66 -9.66
C ALA A 32 3.29 3.30 -9.23
N HIS A 33 3.03 2.89 -7.98
CA HIS A 33 3.49 1.60 -7.45
C HIS A 33 2.81 0.41 -8.16
N LEU A 34 1.51 0.52 -8.44
CA LEU A 34 0.76 -0.49 -9.21
C LEU A 34 1.21 -0.56 -10.68
N ALA A 35 1.46 0.59 -11.30
CA ALA A 35 1.98 0.64 -12.66
C ALA A 35 3.37 -0.01 -12.75
N TYR A 36 4.23 0.22 -11.75
CA TYR A 36 5.54 -0.41 -11.67
C TYR A 36 5.47 -1.93 -11.50
N SER A 37 4.49 -2.45 -10.74
CA SER A 37 4.28 -3.89 -10.57
C SER A 37 3.58 -4.57 -11.75
N GLY A 38 3.26 -3.82 -12.82
CA GLY A 38 2.55 -4.33 -14.00
C GLY A 38 1.07 -4.64 -13.72
N ALA A 39 0.53 -4.12 -12.61
CA ALA A 39 -0.83 -4.35 -12.20
C ALA A 39 -1.80 -3.42 -12.96
N GLY A 40 -3.00 -3.92 -13.29
CA GLY A 40 -4.00 -3.18 -14.06
C GLY A 40 -4.45 -1.88 -13.39
N LYS A 41 -4.95 -0.92 -14.19
CA LYS A 41 -5.18 0.48 -13.77
C LYS A 41 -6.30 0.71 -12.73
N GLU A 42 -6.95 -0.32 -12.20
CA GLU A 42 -8.17 -0.18 -11.38
C GLU A 42 -8.24 -1.25 -10.28
N ILE A 43 -7.22 -1.32 -9.42
CA ILE A 43 -7.20 -2.31 -8.32
C ILE A 43 -7.75 -1.73 -7.02
N PHE A 44 -7.70 -0.41 -6.83
CA PHE A 44 -8.29 0.28 -5.68
C PHE A 44 -9.37 1.25 -6.15
N THR A 45 -10.48 1.33 -5.42
CA THR A 45 -11.45 2.41 -5.59
C THR A 45 -10.88 3.73 -5.06
N SER A 46 -11.43 4.86 -5.51
CA SER A 46 -11.10 6.17 -4.93
C SER A 46 -11.37 6.22 -3.42
N GLY A 47 -12.46 5.58 -2.97
CA GLY A 47 -12.77 5.43 -1.55
C GLY A 47 -11.74 4.59 -0.80
N ALA A 48 -11.20 3.55 -1.42
CA ALA A 48 -10.13 2.75 -0.83
C ALA A 48 -8.85 3.56 -0.65
N GLU A 49 -8.45 4.35 -1.66
CA GLU A 49 -7.31 5.27 -1.55
C GLU A 49 -7.51 6.32 -0.44
N ASP A 50 -8.74 6.84 -0.27
CA ASP A 50 -9.07 7.78 0.80
C ASP A 50 -8.84 7.14 2.18
N GLU A 51 -9.30 5.90 2.37
CA GLU A 51 -9.10 5.18 3.63
C GLU A 51 -7.63 4.84 3.86
N VAL A 52 -6.90 4.43 2.82
CA VAL A 52 -5.45 4.19 2.91
C VAL A 52 -4.74 5.46 3.39
N TYR A 53 -5.08 6.63 2.84
CA TYR A 53 -4.52 7.90 3.29
C TYR A 53 -4.86 8.20 4.75
N LYS A 54 -6.14 8.07 5.14
CA LYS A 54 -6.59 8.33 6.53
C LYS A 54 -5.85 7.45 7.54
N ILE A 55 -5.71 6.15 7.25
CA ILE A 55 -5.07 5.18 8.16
C ILE A 55 -3.55 5.35 8.17
N SER A 56 -2.93 5.62 7.02
CA SER A 56 -1.47 5.78 6.92
C SER A 56 -0.97 7.16 7.37
N ALA A 57 -1.85 8.16 7.44
CA ALA A 57 -1.49 9.57 7.59
C ALA A 57 -0.42 10.04 6.56
N GLY A 58 -0.44 9.47 5.36
CA GLY A 58 0.51 9.80 4.30
C GLY A 58 1.90 9.20 4.47
N ILE A 59 2.11 8.27 5.41
CA ILE A 59 3.41 7.63 5.64
C ILE A 59 3.62 6.54 4.57
N PRO A 60 4.61 6.66 3.66
CA PRO A 60 4.78 5.73 2.53
C PRO A 60 4.90 4.26 2.97
N ARG A 61 5.62 4.00 4.07
CA ARG A 61 5.77 2.65 4.63
C ARG A 61 4.44 2.07 5.13
N MET A 62 3.57 2.90 5.69
CA MET A 62 2.23 2.48 6.13
C MET A 62 1.32 2.26 4.94
N ILE A 63 1.33 3.16 3.95
CA ILE A 63 0.58 3.02 2.69
C ILE A 63 0.87 1.67 2.05
N ASN A 64 2.15 1.33 1.86
CA ASN A 64 2.54 0.05 1.26
C ASN A 64 2.01 -1.15 2.05
N ARG A 65 2.12 -1.10 3.39
CA ARG A 65 1.65 -2.19 4.24
C ARG A 65 0.13 -2.36 4.12
N ILE A 66 -0.65 -1.27 4.14
CA ILE A 66 -2.11 -1.34 3.99
C ILE A 66 -2.46 -1.90 2.61
N CYS A 67 -1.83 -1.39 1.55
CA CYS A 67 -2.07 -1.85 0.19
C CYS A 67 -1.76 -3.34 0.02
N GLU A 68 -0.58 -3.80 0.43
CA GLU A 68 -0.17 -5.22 0.34
C GLU A 68 -1.18 -6.14 1.03
N LYS A 69 -1.56 -5.81 2.27
CA LYS A 69 -2.53 -6.61 3.03
C LYS A 69 -3.93 -6.58 2.40
N THR A 70 -4.37 -5.40 1.92
CA THR A 70 -5.66 -5.27 1.23
C THR A 70 -5.70 -6.08 -0.05
N LEU A 71 -4.62 -6.10 -0.83
CA LEU A 71 -4.51 -6.90 -2.05
C LEU A 71 -4.54 -8.41 -1.76
N MET A 72 -3.85 -8.85 -0.72
CA MET A 72 -3.92 -10.26 -0.29
C MET A 72 -5.34 -10.65 0.12
N TYR A 73 -6.00 -9.80 0.91
CA TYR A 73 -7.39 -10.04 1.30
C TYR A 73 -8.34 -10.04 0.10
N ALA A 74 -8.22 -9.08 -0.82
CA ALA A 74 -9.02 -9.04 -2.04
C ALA A 74 -8.82 -10.30 -2.90
N CYS A 75 -7.58 -10.79 -3.01
CA CYS A 75 -7.25 -12.03 -3.71
C CYS A 75 -7.92 -13.25 -3.06
N GLN A 76 -7.90 -13.35 -1.72
CA GLN A 76 -8.61 -14.42 -0.99
C GLN A 76 -10.12 -14.37 -1.21
N GLN A 77 -10.69 -13.16 -1.31
CA GLN A 77 -12.10 -12.95 -1.62
C GLN A 77 -12.43 -13.03 -3.12
N GLN A 78 -11.46 -13.38 -3.97
CA GLN A 78 -11.56 -13.44 -5.43
C GLN A 78 -12.09 -12.13 -6.06
N LYS A 79 -11.86 -10.99 -5.41
CA LYS A 79 -12.24 -9.67 -5.94
C LYS A 79 -11.05 -9.04 -6.65
N ARG A 80 -11.32 -8.49 -7.84
CA ARG A 80 -10.32 -7.75 -8.63
C ARG A 80 -10.15 -6.30 -8.21
N LEU A 81 -11.15 -5.74 -7.52
CA LEU A 81 -11.22 -4.35 -7.08
C LEU A 81 -11.35 -4.32 -5.55
N ALA A 82 -10.41 -3.65 -4.90
CA ALA A 82 -10.40 -3.40 -3.46
C ALA A 82 -11.15 -2.10 -3.14
N ASP A 83 -12.15 -2.21 -2.28
CA ASP A 83 -12.97 -1.10 -1.81
C ASP A 83 -12.52 -0.60 -0.42
N GLU A 84 -13.10 0.52 0.01
CA GLU A 84 -12.85 1.10 1.33
C GLU A 84 -13.16 0.17 2.50
N ARG A 85 -14.09 -0.78 2.33
CA ARG A 85 -14.49 -1.72 3.38
C ARG A 85 -13.40 -2.76 3.60
N MET A 86 -12.79 -3.25 2.52
CA MET A 86 -11.63 -4.14 2.59
C MET A 86 -10.45 -3.48 3.29
N VAL A 87 -10.16 -2.22 2.94
CA VAL A 87 -9.10 -1.44 3.57
C VAL A 87 -9.33 -1.31 5.08
N ARG A 88 -10.55 -0.93 5.49
CA ARG A 88 -10.91 -0.83 6.91
C ARG A 88 -10.85 -2.17 7.63
N PHE A 89 -11.37 -3.23 7.00
CA PHE A 89 -11.36 -4.58 7.58
C PHE A 89 -9.93 -5.03 7.87
N VAL A 90 -9.02 -4.87 6.91
CA VAL A 90 -7.61 -5.23 7.05
C VAL A 90 -6.89 -4.33 8.05
N ALA A 91 -7.20 -3.04 8.08
CA ALA A 91 -6.65 -2.12 9.08
C ALA A 91 -7.04 -2.50 10.50
N ASP A 92 -8.30 -2.91 10.71
CA ASP A 92 -8.80 -3.31 12.02
C ASP A 92 -8.29 -4.70 12.44
N HIS A 93 -8.28 -5.68 11.53
CA HIS A 93 -8.01 -7.08 11.86
C HIS A 93 -6.53 -7.50 11.67
N GLU A 94 -5.83 -6.98 10.65
CA GLU A 94 -4.46 -7.42 10.36
C GLU A 94 -3.38 -6.49 10.90
N MET A 95 -3.67 -5.20 11.13
CA MET A 95 -2.67 -4.31 11.74
C MET A 95 -2.52 -4.53 13.24
N LEU A 96 -3.54 -5.07 13.91
CA LEU A 96 -3.47 -5.46 15.33
C LEU A 96 -2.74 -6.79 15.58
N GLY A 97 -2.55 -7.63 14.55
CA GLY A 97 -1.88 -8.94 14.66
C GLY A 97 -0.37 -8.94 14.40
N GLY A 98 0.24 -7.77 14.20
CA GLY A 98 1.65 -7.62 13.80
C GLY A 98 2.65 -7.65 14.94
N ALA A 99 2.52 -8.56 15.90
CA ALA A 99 3.56 -8.90 16.88
C ALA A 99 3.82 -10.41 16.81
N GLY A 100 4.60 -10.80 15.81
CA GLY A 100 5.34 -12.07 15.79
C GLY A 100 6.81 -11.75 15.99
#